data_AF-A0A9P6E3H5-F1
#
_entry.id   AF-A0A9P6E3H5-F1
#
_cell.length_a   1.000
_cell.length_b   1.000
_cell.length_c   1.000
_cell.angle_alpha   90.00
_cell.angle_beta   90.00
_cell.angle_gamma   90.00
#
_symmetry.space_group_name_H-M   'P 1'
#
loop_
_entity.id
_entity.type
_entity.pdbx_description
1 polymer ?
#
loop_
_entity_poly.entity_id
_entity_poly.type
_entity_poly.pdbx_seq_one_letter_code
_entity_poly.pdbx_strand_id
1 'polypeptide(L)'
;ILNHNVAKDLLLVGTLLDCCSSNYDVLFIQEPLWGVIRSVPSTTDKSRDDVIGSLIHPRWIHMVRPPDFHAPGHCPRVMAYVLKRLEHMRPSMRRDIVDYHNMLLLSLFEKGGKSYNLLNVYSDDRRTAINYLDEHSIDFPNLCYMGGDFNPIEWDPEVSALGGAAAKLEEFAASVGLEYTPPSNPGPTFYPHNPELRSSVLDLMF
;
A
#
# COMPACT_ATOMS: atom_id res chain seq x y z
N ILE A 1 5.03 3.68 11.01
CA ILE A 1 4.47 3.03 9.80
C ILE A 1 5.66 2.69 8.89
N LEU A 2 5.68 1.51 8.29
CA LEU A 2 6.61 1.19 7.19
C LEU A 2 5.79 1.13 5.90
N ASN A 3 6.34 1.70 4.82
CA ASN A 3 5.75 1.65 3.49
C ASN A 3 6.74 0.98 2.53
N HIS A 4 6.32 -0.01 1.77
CA HIS A 4 7.23 -0.75 0.89
C HIS A 4 6.54 -1.45 -0.28
N ASN A 5 6.97 -1.14 -1.50
CA ASN A 5 6.65 -1.93 -2.67
C ASN A 5 7.49 -3.21 -2.66
N VAL A 6 6.85 -4.38 -2.55
CA VAL A 6 7.55 -5.67 -2.46
C VAL A 6 7.77 -6.32 -3.82
N ALA A 7 7.30 -5.72 -4.92
CA ALA A 7 7.48 -6.22 -6.29
C ALA A 7 7.15 -7.73 -6.43
N LYS A 8 6.08 -8.18 -5.76
CA LYS A 8 5.60 -9.58 -5.71
C LYS A 8 6.58 -10.56 -5.06
N ASP A 9 7.52 -10.08 -4.25
CA ASP A 9 8.43 -10.91 -3.47
C ASP A 9 7.77 -11.36 -2.16
N LEU A 10 7.33 -12.63 -2.13
CA LEU A 10 6.73 -13.24 -0.95
C LEU A 10 7.71 -13.41 0.21
N LEU A 11 8.99 -13.67 -0.08
CA LEU A 11 10.02 -13.86 0.95
C LEU A 11 10.32 -12.53 1.65
N LEU A 12 10.34 -11.43 0.89
CA LEU A 12 10.46 -10.10 1.44
C LEU A 12 9.30 -9.78 2.39
N VAL A 13 8.05 -10.06 2.01
CA VAL A 13 6.89 -9.88 2.90
C VAL A 13 7.07 -10.67 4.20
N GLY A 14 7.47 -11.94 4.13
CA GLY A 14 7.73 -12.76 5.32
C GLY A 14 8.81 -12.15 6.23
N THR A 15 9.91 -11.70 5.63
CA THR A 15 11.02 -11.05 6.33
C THR A 15 10.58 -9.77 7.04
N LEU A 16 9.78 -8.94 6.35
CA LEU A 16 9.23 -7.71 6.95
C LEU A 16 8.32 -8.05 8.14
N LEU A 17 7.46 -9.07 8.03
CA LEU A 17 6.56 -9.47 9.12
C LEU A 17 7.33 -9.96 10.37
N ASP A 18 8.42 -10.69 10.17
CA ASP A 18 9.25 -11.20 11.26
C ASP A 18 10.09 -10.08 11.91
N CYS A 19 10.76 -9.27 11.08
CA CYS A 19 11.78 -8.33 11.54
C CYS A 19 11.24 -6.95 11.94
N CYS A 20 10.16 -6.46 11.34
CA CYS A 20 9.72 -5.07 11.53
C CYS A 20 8.84 -4.85 12.77
N SER A 21 8.43 -5.93 13.44
CA SER A 21 7.46 -5.87 14.55
C SER A 21 7.96 -5.13 15.81
N SER A 22 9.24 -4.82 15.92
CA SER A 22 9.82 -4.01 17.00
C SER A 22 9.76 -2.51 16.73
N ASN A 23 9.73 -2.11 15.46
CA ASN A 23 9.95 -0.73 15.04
C ASN A 23 8.70 -0.10 14.42
N TYR A 24 7.78 -0.91 13.90
CA TYR A 24 6.63 -0.43 13.14
C TYR A 24 5.34 -1.11 13.58
N ASP A 25 4.28 -0.30 13.67
CA ASP A 25 2.93 -0.73 13.99
C ASP A 25 2.07 -1.15 12.82
N VAL A 26 2.35 -0.54 11.67
CA VAL A 26 1.59 -0.72 10.44
C VAL A 26 2.61 -0.88 9.34
N LEU A 27 2.46 -1.95 8.55
CA LEU A 27 3.16 -2.14 7.29
C LEU A 27 2.16 -1.92 6.16
N PHE A 28 2.47 -0.99 5.29
CA PHE A 28 1.81 -0.82 4.01
C PHE A 28 2.67 -1.45 2.93
N ILE A 29 2.04 -2.35 2.17
CA ILE A 29 2.69 -3.15 1.14
C ILE A 29 2.02 -2.83 -0.20
N GLN A 30 2.84 -2.53 -1.21
CA GLN A 30 2.42 -2.44 -2.61
C GLN A 30 2.95 -3.63 -3.42
N GLU A 31 2.24 -3.96 -4.50
CA GLU A 31 2.49 -5.13 -5.35
C GLU A 31 2.65 -6.47 -4.60
N PRO A 32 1.70 -6.86 -3.75
CA PRO A 32 1.73 -8.18 -3.14
C PRO A 32 1.60 -9.28 -4.20
N LEU A 33 2.26 -10.43 -3.96
CA LEU A 33 2.08 -11.62 -4.78
C LEU A 33 0.70 -12.24 -4.55
N TRP A 34 -0.02 -12.50 -5.63
CA TRP A 34 -1.26 -13.29 -5.63
C TRP A 34 -1.01 -14.62 -6.35
N GLY A 35 -0.50 -15.59 -5.60
CA GLY A 35 -0.15 -16.92 -6.10
C GLY A 35 -0.29 -17.98 -5.02
N VAL A 36 0.08 -19.21 -5.35
CA VAL A 36 0.03 -20.34 -4.41
C VAL A 36 1.02 -20.11 -3.27
N ILE A 37 0.50 -19.88 -2.07
CA ILE A 37 1.28 -19.71 -0.83
C ILE A 37 1.64 -21.07 -0.23
N ARG A 38 0.73 -22.05 -0.37
CA ARG A 38 0.90 -23.38 0.21
C ARG A 38 0.08 -24.39 -0.59
N SER A 39 0.70 -25.48 -1.02
CA SER A 39 -0.04 -26.64 -1.49
C SER A 39 -0.40 -27.53 -0.30
N VAL A 40 -1.69 -27.78 -0.08
CA VAL A 40 -2.14 -28.74 0.93
C VAL A 40 -2.40 -30.08 0.22
N PRO A 41 -1.95 -31.23 0.78
CA PRO A 41 -2.32 -32.52 0.25
C PRO A 41 -3.84 -32.68 0.33
N SER A 42 -4.52 -32.82 -0.81
CA SER A 42 -5.96 -33.06 -0.83
C SER A 42 -6.25 -34.41 -0.15
N THR A 43 -7.34 -34.46 0.60
CA THR A 43 -7.80 -35.70 1.28
C THR A 43 -8.64 -36.58 0.35
N THR A 44 -8.99 -36.08 -0.85
CA THR A 44 -9.94 -36.71 -1.76
C THR A 44 -9.42 -36.90 -3.19
N ASP A 45 -8.35 -36.21 -3.61
CA ASP A 45 -7.81 -36.32 -4.98
C ASP A 45 -6.27 -36.22 -5.01
N LYS A 46 -5.63 -36.73 -6.08
CA LYS A 46 -4.17 -36.61 -6.29
C LYS A 46 -3.74 -35.20 -6.72
N SER A 47 -4.69 -34.32 -7.07
CA SER A 47 -4.43 -32.90 -7.29
C SER A 47 -4.28 -32.19 -5.95
N ARG A 48 -3.20 -31.43 -5.80
CA ARG A 48 -2.95 -30.58 -4.63
C ARG A 48 -3.99 -29.45 -4.60
N ASP A 49 -4.55 -29.18 -3.43
CA ASP A 49 -5.37 -27.99 -3.23
C ASP A 49 -4.41 -26.83 -2.91
N ASP A 50 -4.22 -25.97 -3.91
CA ASP A 50 -3.34 -24.81 -3.80
C ASP A 50 -4.05 -23.67 -3.04
N VAL A 51 -3.45 -23.24 -1.92
CA VAL A 51 -3.91 -22.10 -1.14
C VAL A 51 -3.34 -20.83 -1.77
N ILE A 52 -4.19 -20.03 -2.40
CA ILE A 52 -3.84 -18.75 -3.02
C ILE A 52 -4.18 -17.60 -2.06
N GLY A 53 -3.28 -16.64 -1.88
CA GLY A 53 -3.53 -15.45 -1.06
C GLY A 53 -2.26 -14.77 -0.55
N SER A 54 -2.36 -14.12 0.60
CA SER A 54 -1.27 -13.40 1.28
C SER A 54 -0.79 -14.10 2.57
N LEU A 55 0.40 -13.74 3.05
CA LEU A 55 0.99 -14.34 4.24
C LEU A 55 0.21 -13.97 5.50
N ILE A 56 -0.22 -14.96 6.26
CA ILE A 56 -0.80 -14.76 7.59
C ILE A 56 0.30 -14.92 8.63
N HIS A 57 0.43 -13.95 9.53
CA HIS A 57 1.42 -13.97 10.60
C HIS A 57 0.78 -13.76 11.98
N PRO A 58 1.14 -14.54 13.02
CA PRO A 58 0.43 -14.55 14.30
C PRO A 58 0.42 -13.22 15.07
N ARG A 59 1.38 -12.32 14.78
CA ARG A 59 1.48 -10.99 15.41
C ARG A 59 0.76 -9.86 14.67
N TRP A 60 0.32 -10.12 13.44
CA TRP A 60 -0.24 -9.09 12.56
C TRP A 60 -1.71 -9.39 12.24
N ILE A 61 -2.52 -8.35 12.22
CA ILE A 61 -3.84 -8.32 11.62
C ILE A 61 -3.62 -8.02 10.16
N HIS A 62 -3.89 -9.00 9.32
CA HIS A 62 -3.78 -8.87 7.87
C HIS A 62 -5.05 -8.23 7.32
N MET A 63 -4.88 -7.16 6.53
CA MET A 63 -5.98 -6.36 5.98
C MET A 63 -5.76 -6.18 4.48
N VAL A 64 -6.67 -6.76 3.70
CA VAL A 64 -6.64 -6.61 2.24
C VAL A 64 -8.05 -6.76 1.68
N ARG A 65 -8.30 -6.06 0.58
CA ARG A 65 -9.49 -6.30 -0.24
C ARG A 65 -9.48 -7.75 -0.72
N PRO A 66 -10.61 -8.48 -0.71
CA PRO A 66 -10.65 -9.82 -1.28
C PRO A 66 -10.21 -9.81 -2.74
N PRO A 67 -9.28 -10.69 -3.16
CA PRO A 67 -8.88 -10.80 -4.55
C PRO A 67 -10.03 -11.36 -5.40
N ASP A 68 -10.23 -10.76 -6.57
CA ASP A 68 -11.10 -11.31 -7.62
C ASP A 68 -10.23 -12.10 -8.60
N PHE A 69 -10.17 -13.42 -8.43
CA PHE A 69 -9.39 -14.31 -9.28
C PHE A 69 -10.05 -14.59 -10.63
N HIS A 70 -11.31 -14.18 -10.82
CA HIS A 70 -12.03 -14.35 -12.08
C HIS A 70 -11.82 -13.16 -13.03
N ALA A 71 -11.34 -12.03 -12.53
CA ALA A 71 -11.04 -10.82 -13.30
C ALA A 71 -9.53 -10.50 -13.27
N PRO A 72 -8.74 -10.93 -14.29
CA PRO A 72 -7.31 -10.62 -14.38
C PRO A 72 -7.07 -9.11 -14.27
N GLY A 73 -6.15 -8.71 -13.38
CA GLY A 73 -5.85 -7.30 -13.12
C GLY A 73 -6.67 -6.64 -12.00
N HIS A 74 -7.65 -7.33 -11.43
CA HIS A 74 -8.48 -6.80 -10.31
C HIS A 74 -8.03 -7.31 -8.93
N CYS A 75 -6.95 -8.09 -8.86
CA CYS A 75 -6.32 -8.41 -7.59
C CYS A 75 -5.79 -7.13 -6.93
N PRO A 76 -5.94 -6.97 -5.60
CA PRO A 76 -5.48 -5.79 -4.88
C PRO A 76 -3.98 -5.57 -5.08
N ARG A 77 -3.57 -4.38 -5.48
CA ARG A 77 -2.15 -4.01 -5.58
C ARG A 77 -1.59 -3.44 -4.29
N VAL A 78 -2.42 -3.35 -3.25
CA VAL A 78 -2.02 -2.91 -1.92
C VAL A 78 -2.60 -3.79 -0.83
N MET A 79 -1.90 -3.88 0.30
CA MET A 79 -2.39 -4.49 1.54
C MET A 79 -1.78 -3.80 2.76
N ALA A 80 -2.34 -4.10 3.92
CA ALA A 80 -1.82 -3.61 5.19
C ALA A 80 -1.68 -4.75 6.20
N TYR A 81 -0.63 -4.66 7.02
CA TYR A 81 -0.48 -5.46 8.23
C TYR A 81 -0.46 -4.52 9.43
N VAL A 82 -1.37 -4.73 10.37
CA VAL A 82 -1.46 -3.94 11.60
C VAL A 82 -1.05 -4.81 12.77
N LEU A 83 -0.08 -4.39 13.58
CA LEU A 83 0.31 -5.16 14.75
C LEU A 83 -0.89 -5.36 15.67
N LYS A 84 -1.06 -6.59 16.19
CA LYS A 84 -2.15 -6.92 17.13
C LYS A 84 -2.15 -6.06 18.39
N ARG A 85 -1.04 -5.42 18.75
CA ARG A 85 -1.03 -4.47 19.87
C ARG A 85 -1.96 -3.26 19.62
N LEU A 86 -2.25 -2.93 18.36
CA LEU A 86 -3.23 -1.91 17.99
C LEU A 86 -4.67 -2.44 17.87
N GLU A 87 -4.95 -3.70 18.23
CA GLU A 87 -6.32 -4.27 18.16
C GLU A 87 -7.33 -3.48 19.02
N HIS A 88 -6.87 -2.90 20.12
CA HIS A 88 -7.68 -2.01 20.96
C HIS A 88 -8.15 -0.73 20.24
N MET A 89 -7.45 -0.34 19.16
CA MET A 89 -7.84 0.74 18.26
C MET A 89 -8.72 0.25 17.11
N ARG A 90 -9.28 -0.96 17.18
CA ARG A 90 -10.23 -1.53 16.20
C ARG A 90 -9.87 -1.23 14.73
N PRO A 91 -8.72 -1.70 14.23
CA PRO A 91 -8.32 -1.44 12.85
C PRO A 91 -9.40 -1.87 11.86
N SER A 92 -9.79 -0.97 10.95
CA SER A 92 -10.84 -1.24 9.96
C SER A 92 -10.43 -0.77 8.57
N MET A 93 -10.67 -1.61 7.57
CA MET A 93 -10.50 -1.26 6.16
C MET A 93 -11.79 -0.60 5.66
N ARG A 94 -11.72 0.68 5.31
CA ARG A 94 -12.88 1.53 4.94
C ARG A 94 -13.29 1.39 3.48
N ARG A 95 -13.70 0.18 3.10
CA ARG A 95 -14.24 -0.11 1.76
C ARG A 95 -15.56 0.59 1.46
N ASP A 96 -16.23 1.12 2.48
CA ASP A 96 -17.39 2.00 2.34
C ASP A 96 -17.04 3.38 1.76
N ILE A 97 -15.76 3.78 1.84
CA ILE A 97 -15.25 5.03 1.26
C ILE A 97 -14.41 4.72 0.01
N VAL A 98 -13.47 3.77 0.12
CA VAL A 98 -12.56 3.40 -0.98
C VAL A 98 -12.55 1.89 -1.17
N ASP A 99 -13.26 1.40 -2.19
CA ASP A 99 -13.20 -0.01 -2.63
C ASP A 99 -12.43 -0.12 -3.97
N TYR A 100 -11.18 0.33 -3.97
CA TYR A 100 -10.34 0.40 -5.16
C TYR A 100 -9.11 -0.49 -5.02
N HIS A 101 -8.80 -1.31 -6.03
CA HIS A 101 -7.72 -2.32 -5.93
C HIS A 101 -6.32 -1.73 -5.75
N ASN A 102 -6.13 -0.46 -6.10
CA ASN A 102 -4.86 0.26 -5.96
C ASN A 102 -4.74 1.06 -4.65
N MET A 103 -5.74 1.00 -3.77
CA MET A 103 -5.78 1.78 -2.53
C MET A 103 -6.32 0.99 -1.35
N LEU A 104 -5.85 1.33 -0.15
CA LEU A 104 -6.39 0.80 1.09
C LEU A 104 -6.47 1.94 2.11
N LEU A 105 -7.70 2.33 2.44
CA LEU A 105 -7.96 3.26 3.53
C LEU A 105 -8.13 2.47 4.83
N LEU A 106 -7.21 2.68 5.76
CA LEU A 106 -7.20 2.09 7.10
C LEU A 106 -7.62 3.15 8.12
N SER A 107 -8.67 2.87 8.88
CA SER A 107 -9.03 3.64 10.08
C SER A 107 -8.63 2.90 11.34
N LEU A 108 -7.96 3.59 12.27
CA LEU A 108 -7.78 3.15 13.66
C LEU A 108 -8.72 3.96 14.56
N PHE A 109 -9.68 3.31 15.20
CA PHE A 109 -10.67 3.90 16.10
C PHE A 109 -10.27 3.76 17.57
N GLU A 110 -9.98 4.90 18.20
CA GLU A 110 -9.70 4.98 19.63
C GLU A 110 -11.00 5.03 20.45
N LYS A 111 -10.91 4.63 21.73
CA LYS A 111 -12.02 4.85 22.67
C LYS A 111 -12.30 6.36 22.78
N GLY A 112 -13.57 6.75 22.72
CA GLY A 112 -13.97 8.17 22.73
C GLY A 112 -14.26 8.75 21.34
N GLY A 113 -14.21 7.93 20.28
CA GLY A 113 -14.69 8.31 18.95
C GLY A 113 -13.65 8.97 18.04
N LYS A 114 -12.43 9.17 18.53
CA LYS A 114 -11.31 9.62 17.68
C LYS A 114 -10.93 8.53 16.70
N SER A 115 -10.66 8.92 15.45
CA SER A 115 -10.14 8.01 14.42
C SER A 115 -8.89 8.59 13.77
N TYR A 116 -7.99 7.70 13.37
CA TYR A 116 -6.79 8.00 12.60
C TYR A 116 -6.92 7.30 11.25
N ASN A 117 -6.98 8.08 10.18
CA ASN A 117 -7.14 7.55 8.82
C ASN A 117 -5.79 7.56 8.11
N LEU A 118 -5.41 6.42 7.58
CA LEU A 118 -4.12 6.15 6.95
C LEU A 118 -4.40 5.57 5.57
N LEU A 119 -3.79 6.13 4.52
CA LEU A 119 -4.03 5.70 3.14
C LEU A 119 -2.76 5.06 2.55
N ASN A 120 -2.91 3.81 2.10
CA ASN A 120 -1.90 3.13 1.27
C ASN A 120 -2.29 3.26 -0.21
N VAL A 121 -1.36 3.70 -1.05
CA VAL A 121 -1.58 3.91 -2.48
C VAL A 121 -0.56 3.14 -3.31
N TYR A 122 -1.00 2.60 -4.45
CA TYR A 122 -0.14 2.18 -5.54
C TYR A 122 -0.65 2.77 -6.85
N SER A 123 0.14 3.59 -7.52
CA SER A 123 -0.23 4.17 -8.82
C SER A 123 0.61 3.53 -9.92
N ASP A 124 -0.04 3.08 -10.99
CA ASP A 124 0.65 2.51 -12.15
C ASP A 124 1.09 3.59 -13.15
N ASP A 125 1.73 3.17 -14.25
CA ASP A 125 2.19 4.04 -15.34
C ASP A 125 1.06 4.88 -15.97
N ARG A 126 -0.18 4.43 -15.82
CA ARG A 126 -1.39 5.14 -16.30
C ARG A 126 -1.92 6.14 -15.27
N ARG A 127 -1.25 6.27 -14.12
CA ARG A 127 -1.59 7.18 -13.02
C ARG A 127 -2.99 6.94 -12.49
N THR A 128 -3.46 5.69 -12.54
CA THR A 128 -4.85 5.36 -12.24
C THR A 128 -5.25 5.73 -10.82
N ALA A 129 -4.36 5.52 -9.84
CA ALA A 129 -4.62 5.89 -8.47
C ALA A 129 -4.63 7.42 -8.28
N ILE A 130 -3.67 8.15 -8.86
CA ILE A 130 -3.62 9.61 -8.75
C ILE A 130 -4.88 10.25 -9.37
N ASN A 131 -5.31 9.77 -10.54
CA ASN A 131 -6.56 10.24 -11.16
C ASN A 131 -7.79 9.92 -10.30
N TYR A 132 -7.82 8.74 -9.65
CA TYR A 132 -8.90 8.40 -8.73
C TYR A 132 -8.97 9.37 -7.54
N LEU A 133 -7.81 9.70 -6.93
CA LEU A 133 -7.74 10.65 -5.80
C LEU A 133 -8.25 12.04 -6.19
N ASP A 134 -7.84 12.52 -7.37
CA ASP A 134 -8.28 13.80 -7.94
C ASP A 134 -9.81 13.83 -8.14
N GLU A 135 -10.36 12.80 -8.79
CA GLU A 135 -11.79 12.69 -9.09
C GLU A 135 -12.69 12.54 -7.85
N HIS A 136 -12.18 11.92 -6.78
CA HIS A 136 -12.97 11.55 -5.59
C HIS A 136 -12.53 12.28 -4.31
N SER A 137 -11.77 13.37 -4.44
CA SER A 137 -11.19 14.10 -3.30
C SER A 137 -12.19 14.45 -2.19
N ILE A 138 -13.43 14.79 -2.56
CA ILE A 138 -14.50 15.16 -1.63
C ILE A 138 -15.02 14.00 -0.76
N ASP A 139 -14.78 12.75 -1.17
CA ASP A 139 -15.29 11.56 -0.48
C ASP A 139 -14.38 11.13 0.68
N PHE A 140 -13.14 11.62 0.71
CA PHE A 140 -12.16 11.22 1.70
C PHE A 140 -12.33 11.95 3.03
N PRO A 141 -12.12 11.25 4.17
CA PRO A 141 -11.98 11.92 5.45
C PRO A 141 -10.61 12.61 5.54
N ASN A 142 -10.43 13.47 6.54
CA ASN A 142 -9.09 13.93 6.90
C ASN A 142 -8.18 12.73 7.16
N LEU A 143 -6.99 12.78 6.59
CA LEU A 143 -5.96 11.77 6.75
C LEU A 143 -4.91 12.27 7.74
N CYS A 144 -4.23 11.34 8.39
CA CYS A 144 -3.03 11.63 9.19
C CYS A 144 -1.76 10.97 8.64
N TYR A 145 -1.92 10.24 7.53
CA TYR A 145 -0.84 9.67 6.75
C TYR A 145 -1.38 9.26 5.38
N MET A 146 -0.62 9.56 4.34
CA MET A 146 -0.76 8.93 3.03
C MET A 146 0.63 8.53 2.55
N GLY A 147 0.78 7.28 2.11
CA GLY A 147 2.04 6.81 1.58
C GLY A 147 1.84 5.69 0.58
N GLY A 148 2.77 5.58 -0.34
CA GLY A 148 2.65 4.61 -1.41
C GLY A 148 3.76 4.74 -2.43
N ASP A 149 3.72 3.84 -3.39
CA ASP A 149 4.44 3.98 -4.65
C ASP A 149 3.51 4.68 -5.63
N PHE A 150 3.82 5.94 -5.95
CA PHE A 150 2.99 6.79 -6.80
C PHE A 150 3.45 6.79 -8.26
N ASN A 151 4.62 6.20 -8.57
CA ASN A 151 5.28 6.30 -9.87
C ASN A 151 5.27 7.70 -10.54
N PRO A 152 5.43 8.84 -9.82
CA PRO A 152 5.41 10.15 -10.46
C PRO A 152 6.85 10.52 -10.87
N ILE A 153 7.27 10.16 -12.08
CA ILE A 153 8.62 10.47 -12.56
C ILE A 153 8.98 11.97 -12.47
N GLU A 154 7.97 12.83 -12.52
CA GLU A 154 8.04 14.28 -12.37
C GLU A 154 8.33 14.79 -10.94
N TRP A 155 8.22 13.91 -9.94
CA TRP A 155 8.62 14.22 -8.55
C TRP A 155 10.12 14.03 -8.32
N ASP A 156 10.79 13.31 -9.23
CA ASP A 156 12.21 13.09 -9.18
C ASP A 156 12.96 14.44 -9.30
N PRO A 157 13.80 14.83 -8.33
CA PRO A 157 14.49 16.12 -8.34
C PRO A 157 15.35 16.38 -9.58
N GLU A 158 15.73 15.33 -10.31
CA GLU A 158 16.52 15.43 -11.54
C GLU A 158 15.64 15.64 -12.79
N VAL A 159 14.31 15.57 -12.67
CA VAL A 159 13.36 15.79 -13.76
C VAL A 159 12.87 17.23 -13.74
N SER A 160 13.18 17.99 -14.80
CA SER A 160 12.93 19.44 -14.86
C SER A 160 11.47 19.85 -15.12
N ALA A 161 10.55 18.89 -15.27
CA ALA A 161 9.16 19.14 -15.61
C ALA A 161 8.23 18.62 -14.51
N LEU A 162 7.64 19.54 -13.74
CA LEU A 162 6.46 19.26 -12.92
C LEU A 162 5.31 18.89 -13.87
N GLY A 163 4.98 17.61 -13.95
CA GLY A 163 3.80 17.14 -14.64
C GLY A 163 2.55 17.31 -13.78
N GLY A 164 1.38 17.08 -14.39
CA GLY A 164 0.09 17.29 -13.73
C GLY A 164 -0.23 16.30 -12.60
N ALA A 165 0.48 15.17 -12.47
CA ALA A 165 0.19 14.19 -11.43
C ALA A 165 0.80 14.56 -10.07
N ALA A 166 2.00 15.16 -10.05
CA ALA A 166 2.55 15.73 -8.82
C ALA A 166 1.61 16.80 -8.24
N ALA A 167 1.15 17.74 -9.09
CA ALA A 167 0.21 18.79 -8.69
C ALA A 167 -1.11 18.21 -8.15
N LYS A 168 -1.73 17.26 -8.87
CA LYS A 168 -2.94 16.56 -8.40
C LYS A 168 -2.74 15.89 -7.04
N LEU A 169 -1.58 15.29 -6.82
CA LEU A 169 -1.28 14.61 -5.56
C LEU A 169 -1.11 15.61 -4.41
N GLU A 170 -0.44 16.73 -4.63
CA GLU A 170 -0.32 17.81 -3.65
C GLU A 170 -1.67 18.46 -3.34
N GLU A 171 -2.49 18.73 -4.36
CA GLU A 171 -3.84 19.26 -4.20
C GLU A 171 -4.74 18.30 -3.41
N PHE A 172 -4.69 16.99 -3.73
CA PHE A 172 -5.39 15.98 -2.94
C PHE A 172 -4.89 15.94 -1.51
N ALA A 173 -3.57 15.87 -1.28
CA ALA A 173 -2.99 15.83 0.06
C ALA A 173 -3.45 17.03 0.91
N ALA A 174 -3.39 18.24 0.35
CA ALA A 174 -3.87 19.45 1.01
C ALA A 174 -5.37 19.37 1.33
N SER A 175 -6.19 18.84 0.42
CA SER A 175 -7.64 18.70 0.63
C SER A 175 -8.02 17.80 1.81
N VAL A 176 -7.18 16.81 2.13
CA VAL A 176 -7.37 15.89 3.26
C VAL A 176 -6.52 16.24 4.48
N GLY A 177 -5.89 17.42 4.49
CA GLY A 177 -5.13 17.96 5.61
C GLY A 177 -3.72 17.40 5.78
N LEU A 178 -3.11 16.91 4.69
CA LEU A 178 -1.73 16.42 4.65
C LEU A 178 -0.81 17.38 3.88
N GLU A 179 0.49 17.26 4.13
CA GLU A 179 1.55 17.97 3.43
C GLU A 179 2.68 16.99 3.11
N TYR A 180 3.39 17.20 2.00
CA TYR A 180 4.53 16.33 1.67
C TYR A 180 5.57 16.32 2.80
N THR A 181 6.02 15.12 3.18
CA THR A 181 7.06 14.93 4.19
C THR A 181 8.40 14.59 3.50
N PRO A 182 9.36 15.53 3.43
CA PRO A 182 10.67 15.24 2.85
C PRO A 182 11.41 14.16 3.63
N PRO A 183 12.11 13.23 2.95
CA PRO A 183 12.88 12.20 3.61
C PRO A 183 14.08 12.80 4.37
N SER A 184 14.39 12.24 5.54
CA SER A 184 15.61 12.58 6.28
C SER A 184 16.89 12.09 5.62
N ASN A 185 16.78 11.03 4.80
CA ASN A 185 17.84 10.50 3.96
C ASN A 185 17.40 10.57 2.49
N PRO A 186 17.61 11.71 1.80
CA PRO A 186 17.20 11.86 0.42
C PRO A 186 17.99 10.91 -0.49
N GLY A 187 17.29 10.32 -1.45
CA GLY A 187 17.86 9.41 -2.42
C GLY A 187 16.77 8.66 -3.18
N PRO A 188 17.14 7.90 -4.22
CA PRO A 188 16.19 7.08 -4.95
C PRO A 188 15.51 6.05 -4.05
N THR A 189 14.23 5.83 -4.26
CA THR A 189 13.49 4.73 -3.60
C THR A 189 13.34 3.53 -4.52
N PHE A 190 13.55 3.73 -5.83
CA PHE A 190 13.58 2.69 -6.84
C PHE A 190 14.96 2.56 -7.48
N TYR A 191 15.44 1.31 -7.56
CA TYR A 191 16.68 0.93 -8.23
C TYR A 191 16.38 -0.12 -9.31
N PRO A 192 16.54 0.21 -10.59
CA PRO A 192 16.28 -0.75 -11.67
C PRO A 192 17.30 -1.89 -11.65
N HIS A 193 16.88 -3.09 -12.06
CA HIS A 193 17.79 -4.23 -12.22
C HIS A 193 18.81 -4.03 -13.35
N ASN A 194 18.43 -3.29 -14.40
CA ASN A 194 19.37 -2.90 -15.43
C ASN A 194 20.18 -1.69 -14.94
N PRO A 195 21.51 -1.81 -14.75
CA PRO A 195 22.34 -0.72 -14.25
C PRO A 195 22.47 0.45 -15.25
N GLU A 196 22.05 0.26 -16.51
CA GLU A 196 21.98 1.34 -17.51
C GLU A 196 20.77 2.26 -17.32
N LEU A 197 19.76 1.81 -16.56
CA LEU A 197 18.58 2.61 -16.25
C LEU A 197 18.83 3.48 -15.01
N ARG A 198 18.22 4.66 -14.99
CA ARG A 198 18.34 5.63 -13.91
C ARG A 198 17.49 5.21 -12.71
N SER A 199 18.05 5.34 -11.50
CA SER A 199 17.28 5.25 -10.25
C SER A 199 16.32 6.43 -10.11
N SER A 200 15.20 6.27 -9.39
CA SER A 200 14.18 7.32 -9.27
C SER A 200 13.52 7.36 -7.89
N VAL A 201 12.86 8.47 -7.60
CA VAL A 201 12.01 8.66 -6.41
C VAL A 201 10.57 8.43 -6.83
N LEU A 202 10.00 7.30 -6.42
CA LEU A 202 8.64 6.87 -6.82
C LEU A 202 7.73 6.72 -5.61
N ASP A 203 8.32 6.40 -4.45
CA ASP A 203 7.62 6.28 -3.18
C ASP A 203 7.58 7.64 -2.47
N LEU A 204 6.37 8.06 -2.07
CA LEU A 204 6.14 9.34 -1.40
C LEU A 204 5.38 9.15 -0.08
N MET A 205 5.53 10.12 0.82
CA MET A 205 4.86 10.17 2.12
C MET A 205 4.33 11.59 2.39
N PHE A 206 3.09 11.66 2.86
CA PHE A 206 2.36 12.87 3.24
C PHE A 206 1.70 12.68 4.61
#